data_AF-A0AB34PFA7-F1
#
_entry.id   AF-A0AB34PFA7-F1
#
_cell.length_a   1.000
_cell.length_b   1.000
_cell.length_c   1.000
_cell.angle_alpha   90.00
_cell.angle_beta   90.00
_cell.angle_gamma   90.00
#
_symmetry.space_group_name_H-M   'P 1'
#
loop_
_entity.id
_entity.type
_entity.pdbx_description
1 polymer ?
#
loop_
_entity_poly.entity_id
_entity_poly.type
_entity_poly.pdbx_seq_one_letter_code
_entity_poly.pdbx_strand_id
1 'polypeptide(L)'
;MTFGAALKLIASKLGNFIRRHKIFLAVLLGILLLILIGQSLFRTRSSWDRIDKRKLLKVTIDLYQTEGFLETQYGSYAPDSILARAYAHIFRKHGVDRIDYDSSMLWYSLHQPKALQELWQAIQDSLSDRLALADSLSRHYDAMRLNILARREEVKDSVNLLSYPDTSTTIFLGQQLYYQKYERKYIYGSNDSHFFEFNIRLLGEIPTKLNSDLQIGLAIIDSDTVKAYKTKPIYRAGMHRLRLAVPKQLSSSPNVRAYLLARAAADSLYTHPIPVLIDSVSLIRCQHARLDSAASTSAPDPSLQ
;
A
#
# COMPACT_ATOMS: atom_id res chain seq x y z
N MET A 1 62.83 -52.01 37.01
CA MET A 1 62.47 -51.74 35.61
C MET A 1 61.44 -50.61 35.58
N THR A 2 61.81 -49.46 35.04
CA THR A 2 61.10 -48.18 35.22
C THR A 2 59.85 -48.06 34.34
N PHE A 3 58.76 -47.55 34.91
CA PHE A 3 57.44 -47.30 34.31
C PHE A 3 57.48 -46.68 32.90
N GLY A 4 58.50 -45.85 32.61
CA GLY A 4 58.73 -45.25 31.28
C GLY A 4 59.01 -46.25 30.15
N ALA A 5 59.53 -47.45 30.45
CA ALA A 5 59.76 -48.49 29.43
C ALA A 5 58.45 -49.18 29.01
N ALA A 6 57.53 -49.40 29.96
CA ALA A 6 56.22 -49.98 29.69
C ALA A 6 55.34 -49.02 28.87
N LEU A 7 55.37 -47.72 29.19
CA LEU A 7 54.62 -46.70 28.44
C LEU A 7 55.13 -46.56 26.99
N LYS A 8 56.45 -46.61 26.77
CA LYS A 8 57.05 -46.61 25.43
C LYS A 8 56.67 -47.86 24.62
N LEU A 9 56.59 -49.03 25.27
CA LEU A 9 56.19 -50.28 24.62
C LEU A 9 54.71 -50.28 24.20
N ILE A 10 53.83 -49.72 25.04
CA ILE A 10 52.41 -49.59 24.73
C ILE A 10 52.21 -48.56 23.61
N ALA A 11 52.87 -47.41 23.67
CA ALA A 11 52.81 -46.40 22.62
C ALA A 11 53.36 -46.90 21.27
N SER A 12 54.44 -47.70 21.27
CA SER A 12 54.99 -48.26 20.03
C SER A 12 54.12 -49.38 19.45
N LYS A 13 53.54 -50.24 20.29
CA LYS A 13 52.56 -51.25 19.84
C LYS A 13 51.28 -50.60 19.30
N LEU A 14 50.79 -49.54 19.95
CA LEU A 14 49.60 -48.80 19.49
C LEU A 14 49.90 -48.08 18.17
N GLY A 15 51.06 -47.45 18.04
CA GLY A 15 51.51 -46.80 16.80
C GLY A 15 51.66 -47.78 15.63
N ASN A 16 52.19 -48.99 15.87
CA ASN A 16 52.32 -50.03 14.85
C ASN A 16 50.98 -50.69 14.49
N PHE A 17 50.06 -50.83 15.44
CA PHE A 17 48.69 -51.31 15.20
C PHE A 17 47.91 -50.31 14.34
N ILE A 18 47.94 -49.02 14.70
CA ILE A 18 47.35 -47.94 13.90
C ILE A 18 47.98 -47.93 12.51
N ARG A 19 49.31 -48.09 12.38
CA ARG A 19 50.02 -48.09 11.09
C ARG A 19 49.67 -49.28 10.19
N ARG A 20 49.44 -50.48 10.74
CA ARG A 20 49.00 -51.67 9.98
C ARG A 20 47.53 -51.62 9.56
N HIS A 21 46.67 -50.99 10.36
CA HIS A 21 45.22 -50.98 10.13
C HIS A 21 44.68 -49.63 9.63
N LYS A 22 45.54 -48.70 9.18
CA LYS A 22 45.12 -47.37 8.67
C LYS A 22 44.06 -47.47 7.57
N ILE A 23 44.23 -48.42 6.66
CA ILE A 23 43.29 -48.64 5.55
C ILE A 23 41.94 -49.13 6.09
N PHE A 24 41.96 -50.06 7.05
CA PHE A 24 40.75 -50.58 7.69
C PHE A 24 40.00 -49.50 8.48
N LEU A 25 40.72 -48.65 9.23
CA LEU A 25 40.12 -47.50 9.93
C LEU A 25 39.55 -46.45 8.95
N ALA A 26 40.25 -46.18 7.85
CA ALA A 26 39.77 -45.23 6.84
C ALA A 26 38.50 -45.72 6.13
N VAL A 27 38.42 -47.02 5.82
CA VAL A 27 37.23 -47.64 5.24
C VAL A 27 36.07 -47.63 6.24
N LEU A 28 36.31 -47.94 7.51
CA LEU A 28 35.29 -47.89 8.56
C LEU A 28 34.73 -46.47 8.76
N LEU A 29 35.61 -45.46 8.76
CA LEU A 29 35.21 -44.06 8.87
C LEU A 29 34.41 -43.61 7.64
N GLY A 30 34.79 -44.06 6.43
CA GLY A 30 34.07 -43.79 5.19
C GLY A 30 32.66 -44.39 5.18
N ILE A 31 32.50 -45.63 5.67
CA ILE A 31 31.19 -46.28 5.82
C ILE A 31 30.34 -45.54 6.85
N LEU A 32 30.92 -45.12 7.98
CA LEU A 32 30.21 -44.33 8.99
C LEU A 32 29.72 -42.99 8.43
N LEU A 33 30.56 -42.30 7.65
CA LEU A 33 30.18 -41.07 6.94
C LEU A 33 29.06 -41.31 5.92
N LEU A 34 29.12 -42.41 5.16
CA LEU A 34 28.06 -42.79 4.23
C LEU A 34 26.73 -43.10 4.94
N ILE A 35 26.77 -43.74 6.11
CA ILE A 35 25.58 -44.00 6.93
C ILE A 35 25.01 -42.67 7.46
N LEU A 36 25.85 -41.76 7.93
CA LEU A 36 25.42 -40.45 8.43
C LEU A 36 24.82 -39.58 7.31
N ILE A 37 25.42 -39.60 6.11
CA ILE A 37 24.88 -38.90 4.93
C ILE A 37 23.57 -39.56 4.47
N GLY A 38 23.50 -40.89 4.47
CA GLY A 38 22.29 -41.65 4.16
C GLY A 38 21.12 -41.33 5.09
N GLN A 39 21.38 -41.17 6.40
CA GLN A 39 20.34 -40.77 7.37
C GLN A 39 19.85 -39.33 7.15
N SER A 40 20.67 -38.43 6.59
CA SER A 40 20.26 -37.05 6.30
C SER A 40 19.40 -36.92 5.03
N LEU A 41 19.61 -37.80 4.04
CA LEU A 41 18.86 -37.79 2.77
C LEU A 41 17.55 -38.59 2.81
N PHE A 42 17.42 -39.56 3.73
CA PHE A 42 16.22 -40.40 3.91
C PHE A 42 15.34 -40.01 5.10
N ARG A 43 15.46 -38.79 5.63
CA ARG A 43 14.51 -38.26 6.61
C ARG A 43 13.24 -37.78 5.90
N THR A 44 12.51 -38.71 5.29
CA THR A 44 11.12 -38.47 4.88
C THR A 44 10.31 -38.24 6.14
N ARG A 45 9.79 -37.03 6.32
CA ARG A 45 8.83 -36.69 7.38
C ARG A 45 7.55 -37.50 7.09
N SER A 46 7.50 -38.73 7.61
CA SER A 46 6.37 -39.66 7.43
C SER A 46 5.19 -39.31 8.34
N SER A 47 5.40 -38.47 9.35
CA SER A 47 4.35 -37.99 10.24
C SER A 47 3.92 -36.60 9.80
N TRP A 48 2.66 -36.47 9.40
CA TRP A 48 2.02 -35.17 9.27
C TRP A 48 1.68 -34.66 10.68
N ASP A 49 1.70 -33.33 10.84
CA ASP A 49 1.33 -32.69 12.09
C ASP A 49 -0.08 -32.12 11.99
N ARG A 50 -0.92 -32.44 12.98
CA ARG A 50 -2.30 -31.95 13.01
C ARG A 50 -2.34 -30.46 13.30
N ILE A 51 -2.94 -29.72 12.38
CA ILE A 51 -3.20 -28.29 12.49
C ILE A 51 -4.38 -28.07 13.45
N ASP A 52 -4.23 -27.11 14.36
CA ASP A 52 -5.32 -26.69 15.23
C ASP A 52 -6.44 -25.99 14.43
N LYS A 53 -7.67 -26.05 14.92
CA LYS A 53 -8.85 -25.52 14.20
C LYS A 53 -8.73 -24.03 13.87
N ARG A 54 -8.14 -23.21 14.74
CA ARG A 54 -8.04 -21.75 14.53
C ARG A 54 -7.05 -21.44 13.42
N LYS A 55 -5.93 -22.14 13.40
CA LYS A 55 -4.93 -22.02 12.34
C LYS A 55 -5.46 -22.58 11.02
N LEU A 56 -6.18 -23.70 11.06
CA LEU A 56 -6.82 -24.29 9.88
C LEU A 56 -7.83 -23.30 9.25
N LEU A 57 -8.70 -22.70 10.06
CA LEU A 57 -9.64 -21.65 9.63
C LEU A 57 -8.92 -20.49 8.91
N LYS A 58 -7.84 -19.96 9.49
CA LYS A 58 -7.07 -18.85 8.90
C LYS A 58 -6.43 -19.22 7.57
N VAL A 59 -5.83 -20.40 7.48
CA VAL A 59 -5.20 -20.90 6.25
C VAL A 59 -6.26 -21.06 5.16
N THR A 60 -7.39 -21.68 5.49
CA THR A 60 -8.46 -21.93 4.53
C THR A 60 -9.11 -20.64 4.01
N ILE A 61 -9.35 -19.66 4.88
CA ILE A 61 -9.87 -18.34 4.45
C ILE A 61 -8.91 -17.66 3.46
N ASP A 62 -7.60 -17.64 3.76
CA ASP A 62 -6.60 -17.05 2.87
C ASP A 62 -6.51 -17.81 1.53
N LEU A 63 -6.70 -19.12 1.54
CA LEU A 63 -6.73 -19.97 0.35
C LEU A 63 -7.87 -19.55 -0.58
N TYR A 64 -9.11 -19.56 -0.07
CA TYR A 64 -10.29 -19.18 -0.86
C TYR A 64 -10.28 -17.72 -1.33
N GLN A 65 -9.72 -16.80 -0.54
CA GLN A 65 -9.55 -15.42 -0.98
C GLN A 65 -8.57 -15.29 -2.14
N THR A 66 -7.48 -16.04 -2.08
CA THR A 66 -6.49 -16.03 -3.15
C THR A 66 -7.06 -16.68 -4.40
N GLU A 67 -7.82 -17.76 -4.27
CA GLU A 67 -8.55 -18.38 -5.39
C GLU A 67 -9.52 -17.39 -6.03
N GLY A 68 -10.40 -16.75 -5.25
CA GLY A 68 -11.34 -15.76 -5.80
C GLY A 68 -10.64 -14.57 -6.47
N PHE A 69 -9.48 -14.14 -5.95
CA PHE A 69 -8.65 -13.13 -6.61
C PHE A 69 -8.08 -13.62 -7.95
N LEU A 70 -7.55 -14.85 -7.98
CA LEU A 70 -6.99 -15.44 -9.20
C LEU A 70 -8.07 -15.66 -10.26
N GLU A 71 -9.27 -16.08 -9.85
CA GLU A 71 -10.42 -16.20 -10.75
C GLU A 71 -10.83 -14.85 -11.36
N THR A 72 -10.77 -13.77 -10.58
CA THR A 72 -11.05 -12.42 -11.07
C THR A 72 -10.00 -11.97 -12.09
N GLN A 73 -8.73 -12.32 -11.87
CA GLN A 73 -7.61 -11.86 -12.69
C GLN A 73 -7.42 -12.69 -13.98
N TYR A 74 -7.67 -13.99 -13.92
CA TYR A 74 -7.40 -14.94 -15.01
C TYR A 74 -8.66 -15.57 -15.61
N GLY A 75 -9.85 -15.24 -15.09
CA GLY A 75 -11.10 -15.93 -15.40
C GLY A 75 -11.20 -17.28 -14.69
N SER A 76 -12.14 -18.14 -15.10
CA SER A 76 -12.44 -19.42 -14.42
C SER A 76 -11.28 -20.45 -14.40
N TYR A 77 -10.16 -20.19 -15.06
CA TYR A 77 -9.03 -21.12 -15.11
C TYR A 77 -7.70 -20.38 -14.95
N ALA A 78 -7.27 -20.21 -13.69
CA ALA A 78 -5.90 -19.82 -13.42
C ALA A 78 -4.93 -20.96 -13.82
N PRO A 79 -3.81 -20.68 -14.51
CA PRO A 79 -2.82 -21.71 -14.85
C PRO A 79 -2.34 -22.46 -13.60
N ASP A 80 -2.20 -23.79 -13.69
CA ASP A 80 -1.77 -24.66 -12.57
C ASP A 80 -0.46 -24.20 -11.91
N SER A 81 0.46 -23.65 -12.71
CA SER A 81 1.72 -23.11 -12.21
C SER A 81 1.55 -21.90 -11.28
N ILE A 82 0.52 -21.08 -11.52
CA ILE A 82 0.17 -19.92 -10.70
C ILE A 82 -0.54 -20.39 -9.43
N LEU A 83 -1.50 -21.30 -9.56
CA LEU A 83 -2.19 -21.91 -8.41
C LEU A 83 -1.21 -22.58 -7.45
N ALA A 84 -0.29 -23.41 -7.97
CA ALA A 84 0.71 -24.08 -7.16
C ALA A 84 1.61 -23.09 -6.40
N ARG A 85 2.02 -21.98 -7.05
CA ARG A 85 2.82 -20.93 -6.40
C ARG A 85 2.01 -20.16 -5.36
N ALA A 86 0.74 -19.87 -5.64
CA ALA A 86 -0.15 -19.18 -4.72
C ALA A 86 -0.37 -20.01 -3.45
N TYR A 87 -0.71 -21.29 -3.58
CA TYR A 87 -0.85 -22.19 -2.44
C TYR A 87 0.45 -22.35 -1.65
N ALA A 88 1.58 -22.56 -2.33
CA ALA A 88 2.88 -22.64 -1.66
C ALA A 88 3.20 -21.37 -0.87
N HIS A 89 2.84 -20.20 -1.39
CA HIS A 89 3.00 -18.93 -0.69
C HIS A 89 2.13 -18.87 0.59
N ILE A 90 0.86 -19.28 0.50
CA ILE A 90 -0.09 -19.25 1.63
C ILE A 90 0.36 -20.22 2.73
N PHE A 91 0.70 -21.45 2.35
CA PHE A 91 1.22 -22.46 3.27
C PHE A 91 2.48 -21.96 4.00
N ARG A 92 3.41 -21.36 3.26
CA ARG A 92 4.60 -20.73 3.85
C ARG A 92 4.27 -19.57 4.78
N LYS A 93 3.31 -18.70 4.41
CA LYS A 93 2.86 -17.56 5.24
C LYS A 93 2.35 -18.01 6.60
N HIS A 94 1.66 -19.16 6.65
CA HIS A 94 1.11 -19.71 7.90
C HIS A 94 2.05 -20.71 8.60
N GLY A 95 3.23 -20.99 8.04
CA GLY A 95 4.14 -22.02 8.57
C GLY A 95 3.43 -23.38 8.67
N VAL A 96 2.80 -23.79 7.58
CA VAL A 96 2.05 -25.04 7.43
C VAL A 96 2.51 -25.70 6.14
N ASP A 97 2.64 -27.02 6.11
CA ASP A 97 2.86 -27.76 4.87
C ASP A 97 1.52 -28.22 4.27
N ARG A 98 1.48 -28.38 2.94
CA ARG A 98 0.28 -28.88 2.24
C ARG A 98 -0.19 -30.24 2.78
N ILE A 99 0.77 -31.13 3.08
CA ILE A 99 0.48 -32.47 3.62
C ILE A 99 -0.19 -32.36 4.99
N ASP A 100 0.27 -31.46 5.85
CA ASP A 100 -0.32 -31.21 7.17
C ASP A 100 -1.75 -30.68 7.03
N TYR A 101 -2.00 -29.80 6.05
CA TYR A 101 -3.32 -29.24 5.76
C TYR A 101 -4.31 -30.30 5.27
N ASP A 102 -3.96 -31.02 4.20
CA ASP A 102 -4.81 -32.04 3.59
C ASP A 102 -5.13 -33.17 4.60
N SER A 103 -4.11 -33.60 5.36
CA SER A 103 -4.27 -34.63 6.40
C SER A 103 -5.10 -34.14 7.59
N SER A 104 -4.98 -32.88 7.99
CA SER A 104 -5.79 -32.31 9.06
C SER A 104 -7.26 -32.20 8.68
N MET A 105 -7.56 -31.75 7.45
CA MET A 105 -8.93 -31.71 6.93
C MET A 105 -9.58 -33.09 6.92
N LEU A 106 -8.86 -34.10 6.43
CA LEU A 106 -9.32 -35.49 6.45
C LEU A 106 -9.50 -36.02 7.88
N TRP A 107 -8.58 -35.69 8.79
CA TRP A 107 -8.70 -36.12 10.17
C TRP A 107 -9.94 -35.53 10.85
N TYR A 108 -10.22 -34.24 10.66
CA TYR A 108 -11.42 -33.60 11.21
C TYR A 108 -12.70 -34.15 10.60
N SER A 109 -12.71 -34.50 9.30
CA SER A 109 -13.90 -35.11 8.68
C SER A 109 -14.23 -36.48 9.27
N LEU A 110 -13.21 -37.28 9.56
CA LEU A 110 -13.37 -38.64 10.11
C LEU A 110 -13.64 -38.66 11.61
N HIS A 111 -12.97 -37.81 12.40
CA HIS A 111 -12.97 -37.91 13.87
C HIS A 111 -13.83 -36.84 14.56
N GLN A 112 -14.06 -35.68 13.92
CA GLN A 112 -14.81 -34.57 14.51
C GLN A 112 -15.71 -33.87 13.47
N PRO A 113 -16.70 -34.58 12.90
CA PRO A 113 -17.53 -34.04 11.82
C PRO A 113 -18.29 -32.77 12.23
N LYS A 114 -18.78 -32.70 13.49
CA LYS A 114 -19.41 -31.48 14.03
C LYS A 114 -18.46 -30.28 14.04
N ALA A 115 -17.21 -30.49 14.43
CA ALA A 115 -16.21 -29.43 14.44
C ALA A 115 -15.80 -28.98 13.04
N LEU A 116 -15.79 -29.91 12.08
CA LEU A 116 -15.56 -29.56 10.69
C LEU A 116 -16.73 -28.73 10.13
N GLN A 117 -17.97 -29.07 10.49
CA GLN A 117 -19.14 -28.28 10.13
C GLN A 117 -19.08 -26.86 10.72
N GLU A 118 -18.73 -26.71 12.00
CA GLU A 118 -18.51 -25.40 12.63
C GLU A 118 -17.40 -24.60 11.93
N LEU A 119 -16.32 -25.26 11.52
CA LEU A 119 -15.24 -24.64 10.77
C LEU A 119 -15.73 -24.14 9.40
N TRP A 120 -16.51 -24.94 8.67
CA TRP A 120 -17.11 -24.53 7.40
C TRP A 120 -18.07 -23.36 7.55
N GLN A 121 -18.91 -23.36 8.60
CA GLN A 121 -19.80 -22.25 8.89
C GLN A 121 -18.99 -20.98 9.17
N ALA A 122 -17.95 -21.06 10.00
CA ALA A 122 -17.10 -19.93 10.31
C ALA A 122 -16.33 -19.39 9.08
N ILE A 123 -15.96 -20.25 8.13
CA ILE A 123 -15.38 -19.83 6.85
C ILE A 123 -16.42 -19.05 6.04
N GLN A 124 -17.63 -19.59 5.89
CA GLN A 124 -18.70 -18.94 5.13
C GLN A 124 -19.08 -17.59 5.72
N ASP A 125 -19.27 -17.52 7.03
CA ASP A 125 -19.60 -16.28 7.74
C ASP A 125 -18.46 -15.25 7.58
N SER A 126 -17.20 -15.67 7.72
CA SER A 126 -16.08 -14.73 7.53
C SER A 126 -15.95 -14.24 6.08
N LEU A 127 -16.31 -15.04 5.08
CA LEU A 127 -16.26 -14.64 3.68
C LEU A 127 -17.45 -13.75 3.32
N SER A 128 -18.64 -14.05 3.84
CA SER A 128 -19.86 -13.26 3.62
C SER A 128 -19.77 -11.88 4.26
N ASP A 129 -19.23 -11.77 5.48
CA ASP A 129 -18.98 -10.49 6.15
C ASP A 129 -18.04 -9.59 5.33
N ARG A 130 -16.99 -10.18 4.76
CA ARG A 130 -16.03 -9.45 3.91
C ARG A 130 -16.66 -9.02 2.60
N LEU A 131 -17.51 -9.84 2.00
CA LEU A 131 -18.26 -9.49 0.80
C LEU A 131 -19.26 -8.35 1.09
N ALA A 132 -20.01 -8.44 2.19
CA ALA A 132 -20.94 -7.40 2.60
C ALA A 132 -20.23 -6.07 2.87
N LEU A 133 -19.04 -6.12 3.47
CA LEU A 133 -18.20 -4.94 3.66
C LEU A 133 -17.75 -4.35 2.31
N ALA A 134 -17.30 -5.18 1.37
CA ALA A 134 -16.91 -4.73 0.03
C ALA A 134 -18.10 -4.09 -0.73
N ASP A 135 -19.28 -4.71 -0.66
CA ASP A 135 -20.51 -4.18 -1.27
C ASP A 135 -20.97 -2.88 -0.60
N SER A 136 -20.84 -2.78 0.72
CA SER A 136 -21.17 -1.54 1.45
C SER A 136 -20.24 -0.40 1.04
N LEU A 137 -18.95 -0.68 0.89
CA LEU A 137 -17.96 0.28 0.42
C LEU A 137 -18.27 0.69 -1.02
N SER A 138 -18.51 -0.28 -1.91
CA SER A 138 -18.89 -0.02 -3.31
C SER A 138 -20.11 0.89 -3.42
N ARG A 139 -21.19 0.57 -2.71
CA ARG A 139 -22.41 1.39 -2.67
C ARG A 139 -22.15 2.79 -2.11
N HIS A 140 -21.32 2.90 -1.07
CA HIS A 140 -20.93 4.19 -0.52
C HIS A 140 -20.16 5.04 -1.56
N TYR A 141 -19.27 4.43 -2.35
CA TYR A 141 -18.59 5.11 -3.45
C TYR A 141 -19.54 5.56 -4.55
N ASP A 142 -20.47 4.70 -4.98
CA ASP A 142 -21.44 5.05 -6.01
C ASP A 142 -22.36 6.18 -5.55
N ALA A 143 -22.82 6.15 -4.30
CA ALA A 143 -23.62 7.23 -3.72
C ALA A 143 -22.82 8.55 -3.65
N MET A 144 -21.54 8.49 -3.26
CA MET A 144 -20.67 9.66 -3.24
C MET A 144 -20.46 10.23 -4.65
N ARG A 145 -20.22 9.36 -5.64
CA ARG A 145 -20.05 9.73 -7.05
C ARG A 145 -21.32 10.39 -7.62
N LEU A 146 -22.50 9.84 -7.33
CA LEU A 146 -23.76 10.40 -7.80
C LEU A 146 -24.08 11.76 -7.17
N ASN A 147 -23.83 11.92 -5.87
CA ASN A 147 -23.98 13.21 -5.18
C ASN A 147 -23.10 14.31 -5.79
N ILE A 148 -21.95 13.93 -6.35
CA ILE A 148 -21.02 14.87 -6.98
C ILE A 148 -21.50 15.31 -8.34
N LEU A 149 -21.96 14.36 -9.15
CA LEU A 149 -22.53 14.66 -10.45
C LEU A 149 -23.74 15.59 -10.30
N ALA A 150 -24.61 15.33 -9.31
CA ALA A 150 -25.75 16.19 -9.00
C ALA A 150 -25.33 17.62 -8.57
N ARG A 151 -24.24 17.75 -7.82
CA ARG A 151 -23.77 19.06 -7.33
C ARG A 151 -22.97 19.87 -8.37
N ARG A 152 -22.63 19.26 -9.50
CA ARG A 152 -21.82 19.88 -10.57
C ARG A 152 -22.60 20.91 -11.38
N GLU A 153 -23.94 20.87 -11.37
CA GLU A 153 -24.79 21.91 -11.97
C GLU A 153 -24.65 23.27 -11.26
N GLU A 154 -24.17 23.30 -10.01
CA GLU A 154 -24.11 24.52 -9.19
C GLU A 154 -22.79 25.30 -9.25
N VAL A 155 -21.68 24.72 -9.74
CA VAL A 155 -20.35 25.39 -9.68
C VAL A 155 -19.68 25.45 -11.05
N LYS A 156 -20.04 26.49 -11.79
CA LYS A 156 -19.78 26.69 -13.22
C LYS A 156 -18.54 27.56 -13.54
N ASP A 157 -17.48 27.57 -12.72
CA ASP A 157 -16.37 28.50 -13.03
C ASP A 157 -14.96 28.11 -12.54
N SER A 158 -14.55 26.85 -12.74
CA SER A 158 -13.15 26.47 -12.52
C SER A 158 -12.68 25.44 -13.53
N VAL A 159 -11.62 25.77 -14.27
CA VAL A 159 -10.92 24.81 -15.12
C VAL A 159 -10.34 23.71 -14.22
N ASN A 160 -10.98 22.54 -14.26
CA ASN A 160 -10.55 21.37 -13.50
C ASN A 160 -9.30 20.77 -14.19
N LEU A 161 -8.22 20.60 -13.43
CA LEU A 161 -6.96 20.03 -13.88
C LEU A 161 -6.92 18.51 -13.80
N LEU A 162 -8.00 17.88 -13.30
CA LEU A 162 -8.16 16.44 -13.39
C LEU A 162 -8.38 16.05 -14.87
N SER A 163 -7.51 15.17 -15.38
CA SER A 163 -7.50 14.75 -16.78
C SER A 163 -8.79 13.99 -17.11
N TYR A 164 -9.46 14.39 -18.19
CA TYR A 164 -10.51 13.58 -18.81
C TYR A 164 -9.92 12.22 -19.23
N PRO A 165 -10.60 11.08 -19.02
CA PRO A 165 -12.00 10.90 -18.60
C PRO A 165 -12.25 10.85 -17.09
N ASP A 166 -11.20 10.85 -16.26
CA ASP A 166 -11.30 10.67 -14.80
C ASP A 166 -11.51 12.01 -14.09
N THR A 167 -12.76 12.44 -14.07
CA THR A 167 -13.19 13.73 -13.51
C THR A 167 -13.07 13.86 -11.98
N SER A 168 -12.80 12.76 -11.28
CA SER A 168 -12.55 12.70 -9.84
C SER A 168 -11.53 11.60 -9.53
N THR A 169 -10.71 11.81 -8.51
CA THR A 169 -9.69 10.84 -8.08
C THR A 169 -9.90 10.46 -6.62
N THR A 170 -10.03 9.16 -6.35
CA THR A 170 -10.11 8.63 -4.98
C THR A 170 -8.73 8.42 -4.41
N ILE A 171 -8.52 8.88 -3.18
CA ILE A 171 -7.30 8.67 -2.41
C ILE A 171 -7.63 7.93 -1.13
N PHE A 172 -6.73 7.05 -0.69
CA PHE A 172 -6.91 6.24 0.50
C PHE A 172 -5.95 6.70 1.59
N LEU A 173 -6.49 7.32 2.64
CA LEU A 173 -5.70 7.82 3.76
C LEU A 173 -5.37 6.69 4.75
N GLY A 174 -4.20 6.78 5.39
CA GLY A 174 -3.85 5.97 6.56
C GLY A 174 -3.04 4.70 6.32
N GLN A 175 -2.72 4.33 5.07
CA GLN A 175 -1.89 3.14 4.77
C GLN A 175 -0.50 3.45 4.24
N GLN A 176 -0.35 4.50 3.42
CA GLN A 176 0.90 4.86 2.75
C GLN A 176 1.02 6.38 2.57
N LEU A 177 2.23 6.85 2.25
CA LEU A 177 2.45 8.22 1.80
C LEU A 177 1.73 8.44 0.47
N TYR A 178 0.78 9.36 0.45
CA TYR A 178 0.15 9.82 -0.78
C TYR A 178 0.72 11.17 -1.19
N TYR A 179 1.19 11.29 -2.44
CA TYR A 179 1.68 12.54 -3.00
C TYR A 179 1.19 12.69 -4.44
N GLN A 180 0.38 13.71 -4.67
CA GLN A 180 -0.12 14.09 -6.00
C GLN A 180 0.34 15.50 -6.33
N LYS A 181 0.93 15.70 -7.50
CA LYS A 181 1.43 17.00 -7.96
C LYS A 181 0.72 17.48 -9.22
N TYR A 182 0.57 18.78 -9.32
CA TYR A 182 0.01 19.49 -10.47
C TYR A 182 0.99 20.61 -10.84
N GLU A 183 1.48 20.62 -12.07
CA GLU A 183 2.49 21.58 -12.53
C GLU A 183 1.98 22.32 -13.76
N ARG A 184 2.23 23.63 -13.80
CA ARG A 184 1.92 24.45 -14.97
C ARG A 184 2.98 25.53 -15.13
N LYS A 185 3.55 25.61 -16.34
CA LYS A 185 4.39 26.73 -16.74
C LYS A 185 3.51 27.93 -17.04
N TYR A 186 3.88 29.09 -16.51
CA TYR A 186 3.21 30.35 -16.80
C TYR A 186 4.18 31.30 -17.50
N ILE A 187 3.70 32.01 -18.51
CA ILE A 187 4.45 33.09 -19.13
C ILE A 187 4.29 34.31 -18.23
N TYR A 188 5.41 34.82 -17.70
CA TYR A 188 5.44 35.96 -16.80
C TYR A 188 5.82 37.23 -17.58
N GLY A 189 4.97 38.25 -17.46
CA GLY A 189 5.25 39.63 -17.88
C GLY A 189 5.34 40.51 -16.63
N SER A 190 6.20 41.52 -16.66
CA SER A 190 6.66 42.31 -15.49
C SER A 190 5.61 43.25 -14.88
N ASN A 191 4.43 42.76 -14.52
CA ASN A 191 3.39 43.55 -13.87
C ASN A 191 3.22 43.16 -12.39
N ASP A 192 3.42 44.16 -11.53
CA ASP A 192 3.28 44.08 -10.08
C ASP A 192 1.80 44.03 -9.67
N SER A 193 1.22 42.84 -9.57
CA SER A 193 0.06 42.53 -8.68
C SER A 193 -0.51 41.11 -8.85
N HIS A 194 0.29 40.16 -9.33
CA HIS A 194 -0.18 38.79 -9.55
C HIS A 194 -0.06 37.90 -8.30
N PHE A 195 -0.99 36.97 -8.16
CA PHE A 195 -0.90 35.86 -7.22
C PHE A 195 -1.39 34.58 -7.90
N PHE A 196 -0.86 33.45 -7.47
CA PHE A 196 -1.39 32.14 -7.84
C PHE A 196 -2.37 31.66 -6.78
N GLU A 197 -3.47 31.08 -7.22
CA GLU A 197 -4.46 30.45 -6.36
C GLU A 197 -4.61 28.98 -6.75
N PHE A 198 -4.39 28.12 -5.76
CA PHE A 198 -4.66 26.69 -5.84
C PHE A 198 -5.95 26.38 -5.09
N ASN A 199 -6.90 25.79 -5.78
CA ASN A 199 -8.18 25.37 -5.23
C ASN A 199 -8.33 23.86 -5.39
N ILE A 200 -8.72 23.19 -4.30
CA ILE A 200 -9.06 21.78 -4.33
C ILE A 200 -10.36 21.55 -3.56
N ARG A 201 -11.25 20.74 -4.11
CA ARG A 201 -12.43 20.25 -3.41
C ARG A 201 -12.23 18.81 -2.99
N LEU A 202 -12.35 18.58 -1.69
CA LEU A 202 -12.29 17.24 -1.12
C LEU A 202 -13.65 16.85 -0.55
N LEU A 203 -14.06 15.62 -0.80
CA LEU A 203 -15.33 15.04 -0.35
C LEU A 203 -15.06 13.71 0.37
N GLY A 204 -16.03 13.28 1.17
CA GLY A 204 -15.89 12.13 2.06
C GLY A 204 -15.55 12.53 3.50
N GLU A 205 -15.27 11.55 4.34
CA GLU A 205 -14.91 11.78 5.73
C GLU A 205 -13.41 12.08 5.82
N ILE A 206 -13.06 13.30 6.21
CA ILE A 206 -11.68 13.67 6.57
C ILE A 206 -11.64 13.73 8.09
N PRO A 207 -11.05 12.73 8.76
CA PRO A 207 -11.06 12.73 10.21
C PRO A 207 -10.15 13.84 10.73
N THR A 208 -10.72 14.65 11.61
CA THR A 208 -10.07 15.78 12.28
C THR A 208 -8.88 15.37 13.15
N LYS A 209 -8.81 14.10 13.56
CA LYS A 209 -7.76 13.51 14.40
C LYS A 209 -6.75 12.65 13.65
N LEU A 210 -6.82 12.55 12.32
CA LEU A 210 -5.86 11.71 11.62
C LEU A 210 -4.46 12.27 11.84
N ASN A 211 -3.58 11.43 12.40
CA ASN A 211 -2.13 11.67 12.38
C ASN A 211 -1.57 11.63 10.94
N SER A 212 -2.43 11.55 9.90
CA SER A 212 -2.02 11.95 8.57
C SER A 212 -2.06 13.46 8.44
N ASP A 213 -0.89 14.06 8.30
CA ASP A 213 -0.76 15.45 7.86
C ASP A 213 -1.24 15.56 6.41
N LEU A 214 -2.56 15.55 6.19
CA LEU A 214 -3.17 15.89 4.92
C LEU A 214 -2.99 17.39 4.73
N GLN A 215 -2.21 17.76 3.72
CA GLN A 215 -1.88 19.13 3.45
C GLN A 215 -1.88 19.41 1.94
N ILE A 216 -2.27 20.63 1.61
CA ILE A 216 -2.06 21.18 0.28
C ILE A 216 -0.87 22.11 0.29
N GLY A 217 -0.15 22.15 -0.81
CA GLY A 217 0.97 23.06 -1.00
C GLY A 217 0.95 23.69 -2.38
N LEU A 218 1.56 24.87 -2.46
CA LEU A 218 1.74 25.64 -3.66
C LEU A 218 3.15 26.23 -3.63
N ALA A 219 3.90 26.04 -4.71
CA ALA A 219 5.28 26.50 -4.85
C ALA A 219 5.51 27.11 -6.23
N ILE A 220 6.34 28.16 -6.28
CA ILE A 220 6.85 28.77 -7.50
C ILE A 220 8.31 28.38 -7.63
N ILE A 221 8.64 27.73 -8.75
CA ILE A 221 9.96 27.22 -9.06
C ILE A 221 10.46 27.95 -10.29
N ASP A 222 11.64 28.54 -10.19
CA ASP A 222 12.27 29.29 -11.25
C ASP A 222 13.72 28.87 -11.39
N SER A 223 14.11 28.47 -12.60
CA SER A 223 15.43 27.87 -12.91
C SER A 223 15.88 26.86 -11.85
N ASP A 224 15.00 25.90 -11.55
CA ASP A 224 15.18 24.82 -10.56
C ASP A 224 15.31 25.24 -9.08
N THR A 225 15.15 26.54 -8.79
CA THR A 225 15.13 27.07 -7.42
C THR A 225 13.71 27.37 -6.96
N VAL A 226 13.34 26.94 -5.75
CA VAL A 226 12.06 27.32 -5.13
C VAL A 226 12.15 28.78 -4.70
N LYS A 227 11.38 29.66 -5.35
CA LYS A 227 11.38 31.10 -5.04
C LYS A 227 10.36 31.47 -3.97
N ALA A 228 9.23 30.75 -3.94
CA ALA A 228 8.20 30.95 -2.94
C ALA A 228 7.42 29.64 -2.76
N TYR A 229 6.99 29.36 -1.53
CA TYR A 229 6.11 28.24 -1.25
C TYR A 229 5.18 28.54 -0.07
N LYS A 230 4.05 27.84 -0.03
CA LYS A 230 3.10 27.89 1.08
C LYS A 230 2.43 26.53 1.21
N THR A 231 2.11 26.14 2.43
CA THR A 231 1.33 24.93 2.73
C THR A 231 0.16 25.26 3.63
N LYS A 232 -0.85 24.38 3.63
CA LYS A 232 -2.01 24.48 4.50
C LYS A 232 -2.52 23.07 4.85
N PRO A 233 -2.64 22.72 6.14
CA PRO A 233 -3.25 21.45 6.55
C PRO A 233 -4.76 21.45 6.32
N ILE A 234 -5.33 20.25 6.15
CA ILE A 234 -6.75 20.02 5.88
C ILE A 234 -7.33 19.12 6.97
N TYR A 235 -8.37 19.62 7.63
CA TYR A 235 -9.03 18.92 8.74
C TYR A 235 -10.49 18.54 8.46
N ARG A 236 -11.05 18.95 7.32
CA ARG A 236 -12.45 18.73 6.96
C ARG A 236 -12.66 18.69 5.46
N ALA A 237 -13.68 17.98 5.02
CA ALA A 237 -14.13 18.03 3.64
C ALA A 237 -14.63 19.43 3.25
N GLY A 238 -14.61 19.72 1.96
CA GLY A 238 -15.05 20.98 1.36
C GLY A 238 -14.01 21.61 0.44
N MET A 239 -14.23 22.88 0.10
CA MET A 239 -13.33 23.68 -0.70
C MET A 239 -12.14 24.19 0.12
N HIS A 240 -10.94 23.90 -0.35
CA HIS A 240 -9.71 24.42 0.21
C HIS A 240 -9.00 25.30 -0.81
N ARG A 241 -8.66 26.51 -0.39
CA ARG A 241 -7.98 27.50 -1.20
C ARG A 241 -6.63 27.87 -0.59
N LEU A 242 -5.63 28.02 -1.44
CA LEU A 242 -4.28 28.42 -1.08
C LEU A 242 -3.76 29.47 -2.07
N ARG A 243 -3.46 30.67 -1.56
CA ARG A 243 -2.92 31.78 -2.35
C ARG A 243 -1.45 31.99 -2.08
N LEU A 244 -0.68 32.23 -3.14
CA LEU A 244 0.74 32.55 -3.09
C LEU A 244 1.03 33.78 -3.97
N ALA A 245 1.54 34.84 -3.35
CA ALA A 245 1.94 36.04 -4.08
C ALA A 245 3.16 35.75 -4.96
N VAL A 246 3.22 36.40 -6.12
CA VAL A 246 4.33 36.25 -7.06
C VAL A 246 5.51 37.13 -6.60
N PRO A 247 6.73 36.58 -6.43
CA PRO A 247 7.93 37.36 -6.15
C PRO A 247 8.26 38.36 -7.25
N LYS A 248 8.89 39.50 -6.89
CA LYS A 248 9.20 40.63 -7.80
C LYS A 248 10.27 40.32 -8.88
N GLN A 249 10.93 39.17 -8.81
CA GLN A 249 12.01 38.78 -9.73
C GLN A 249 11.88 37.30 -10.08
N LEU A 250 11.29 37.03 -11.24
CA LEU A 250 11.18 35.70 -11.82
C LEU A 250 11.63 35.74 -13.27
N SER A 251 12.17 34.64 -13.79
CA SER A 251 12.41 34.47 -15.21
C SER A 251 11.10 34.57 -16.01
N SER A 252 11.19 34.65 -17.34
CA SER A 252 10.03 34.75 -18.23
C SER A 252 9.06 33.56 -18.17
N SER A 253 9.46 32.42 -17.60
CA SER A 253 8.66 31.18 -17.58
C SER A 253 8.77 30.37 -16.27
N PRO A 254 8.33 30.90 -15.12
CA PRO A 254 8.33 30.16 -13.87
C PRO A 254 7.40 28.94 -13.96
N ASN A 255 7.82 27.84 -13.32
CA ASN A 255 7.00 26.66 -13.13
C ASN A 255 6.26 26.76 -11.79
N VAL A 256 4.94 26.66 -11.81
CA VAL A 256 4.12 26.67 -10.60
C VAL A 256 3.67 25.25 -10.30
N ARG A 257 4.03 24.76 -9.11
CA ARG A 257 3.73 23.41 -8.64
C ARG A 257 2.75 23.48 -7.47
N ALA A 258 1.57 22.92 -7.64
CA ALA A 258 0.66 22.61 -6.55
C ALA A 258 0.76 21.12 -6.19
N TYR A 259 0.50 20.78 -4.95
CA TYR A 259 0.49 19.38 -4.52
C TYR A 259 -0.50 19.12 -3.39
N LEU A 260 -0.97 17.87 -3.34
CA LEU A 260 -1.67 17.28 -2.21
C LEU A 260 -0.74 16.21 -1.61
N LEU A 261 -0.51 16.30 -0.30
CA LEU A 261 0.29 15.33 0.44
C LEU A 261 -0.55 14.78 1.57
N ALA A 262 -0.58 13.46 1.74
CA ALA A 262 -1.04 12.80 2.95
C ALA A 262 0.06 11.87 3.46
N ARG A 263 0.52 12.08 4.69
CA ARG A 263 1.51 11.21 5.32
C ARG A 263 0.79 10.14 6.12
N ALA A 264 1.23 8.89 6.10
CA ALA A 264 0.78 7.93 7.11
C ALA A 264 1.58 8.20 8.40
N ALA A 265 0.92 8.33 9.54
CA ALA A 265 1.64 8.24 10.81
C ALA A 265 2.03 6.80 11.05
N ALA A 266 3.29 6.61 11.47
CA ALA A 266 3.87 5.30 11.76
C ALA A 266 3.01 4.44 12.71
N ASP A 267 2.24 5.08 13.59
CA ASP A 267 1.47 4.42 14.65
C ASP A 267 -0.03 4.24 14.33
N SER A 268 -0.50 4.68 13.16
CA SER A 268 -1.92 4.66 12.80
C SER A 268 -2.16 3.87 11.51
N LEU A 269 -1.79 2.59 11.53
CA LEU A 269 -2.30 1.62 10.57
C LEU A 269 -3.79 1.39 10.89
N TYR A 270 -4.66 2.18 10.27
CA TYR A 270 -6.07 1.86 10.29
C TYR A 270 -6.27 0.44 9.77
N THR A 271 -7.13 -0.33 10.44
CA THR A 271 -7.59 -1.64 9.95
C THR A 271 -8.26 -1.53 8.58
N HIS A 272 -8.78 -0.34 8.23
CA HIS A 272 -9.44 -0.03 6.95
C HIS A 272 -9.02 1.35 6.40
N PRO A 273 -8.70 1.47 5.11
CA PRO A 273 -8.31 2.73 4.50
C PRO A 273 -9.49 3.69 4.45
N ILE A 274 -9.24 4.99 4.66
CA ILE A 274 -10.31 6.01 4.61
C ILE A 274 -10.32 6.65 3.24
N PRO A 275 -11.40 6.46 2.45
CA PRO A 275 -11.49 7.09 1.14
C PRO A 275 -11.81 8.56 1.24
N VAL A 276 -11.01 9.37 0.57
CA VAL A 276 -11.29 10.77 0.30
C VAL A 276 -11.31 10.97 -1.20
N LEU A 277 -12.31 11.69 -1.68
CA LEU A 277 -12.45 11.95 -3.10
C LEU A 277 -12.04 13.38 -3.44
N ILE A 278 -11.20 13.51 -4.47
CA ILE A 278 -10.85 14.77 -5.08
C ILE A 278 -11.86 15.04 -6.21
N ASP A 279 -12.78 15.99 -6.00
CA ASP A 279 -13.82 16.35 -6.98
C ASP A 279 -13.30 17.36 -8.02
N SER A 280 -12.57 18.37 -7.57
CA SER A 280 -12.01 19.37 -8.46
C SER A 280 -10.68 19.90 -7.98
N VAL A 281 -9.81 20.20 -8.94
CA VAL A 281 -8.50 20.79 -8.72
C VAL A 281 -8.33 21.92 -9.72
N SER A 282 -8.03 23.13 -9.27
CA SER A 282 -7.72 24.23 -10.17
C SER A 282 -6.49 25.02 -9.71
N LEU A 283 -5.67 25.41 -10.68
CA LEU A 283 -4.51 26.27 -10.49
C LEU A 283 -4.67 27.45 -11.43
N ILE A 284 -4.88 28.63 -10.85
CA ILE A 284 -5.18 29.86 -11.59
C ILE A 284 -4.18 30.96 -11.23
N ARG A 285 -3.93 31.82 -12.21
CA ARG A 285 -3.21 33.08 -12.02
C ARG A 285 -4.22 34.20 -11.91
N CYS A 286 -4.17 34.95 -10.82
CA CYS A 286 -5.05 36.07 -10.56
C CYS A 286 -4.24 37.38 -10.57
N GLN A 287 -4.94 38.49 -10.79
CA GLN A 287 -4.42 39.84 -10.63
C GLN A 287 -5.29 40.54 -9.58
N HIS A 288 -4.71 41.39 -8.74
CA HIS A 288 -5.53 42.25 -7.90
C HIS A 288 -6.28 43.22 -8.82
N ALA A 289 -7.62 43.19 -8.79
CA ALA A 289 -8.40 44.24 -9.40
C ALA A 289 -8.07 45.54 -8.65
N ARG A 290 -7.47 46.52 -9.33
CA ARG A 290 -7.52 47.90 -8.86
C ARG A 290 -8.96 48.34 -9.02
N LEU A 291 -9.69 48.46 -7.91
CA LEU A 291 -10.92 49.23 -7.89
C LEU A 291 -10.50 50.69 -8.02
N ASP A 292 -10.31 51.15 -9.26
CA ASP A 292 -10.10 52.57 -9.52
C ASP A 292 -11.41 53.29 -9.21
N SER A 293 -11.38 54.08 -8.15
CA SER A 293 -12.35 55.13 -7.86
C SER A 293 -12.39 56.11 -9.05
N ALA A 294 -13.23 55.83 -10.04
CA ALA A 294 -13.59 56.75 -11.09
C ALA A 294 -15.01 56.50 -11.59
N ALA A 295 -15.96 56.50 -10.66
CA ALA A 295 -17.27 57.05 -10.96
C ALA A 295 -17.16 58.59 -10.90
N SER A 296 -16.39 59.18 -11.81
CA SER A 296 -16.61 60.58 -12.17
C SER A 296 -17.86 60.59 -13.02
N THR A 297 -18.98 60.87 -12.35
CA THR A 297 -20.25 61.25 -12.96
C THR A 297 -19.97 62.30 -14.02
N SER A 298 -20.04 61.91 -15.29
CA SER A 298 -20.16 62.84 -16.39
C SER A 298 -21.52 63.52 -16.23
N ALA A 299 -21.53 64.73 -15.67
CA ALA A 299 -22.67 65.63 -15.77
C ALA A 299 -22.88 65.97 -17.27
N PRO A 300 -24.13 65.97 -17.78
CA PRO A 300 -24.39 66.37 -19.15
C PRO A 300 -24.16 67.87 -19.33
N ASP A 301 -23.55 68.22 -20.46
CA ASP A 301 -23.22 69.56 -20.92
C ASP A 301 -24.50 70.40 -21.18
N PRO A 302 -24.72 71.56 -20.52
CA PRO A 302 -25.93 72.36 -20.69
C PRO A 302 -25.75 73.44 -21.75
N SER A 303 -25.29 73.09 -22.95
CA SER A 303 -25.25 74.02 -24.09
C SER A 303 -25.74 73.42 -25.40
N LEU A 304 -26.94 72.83 -25.35
CA LEU A 304 -27.84 72.70 -26.49
C LEU A 304 -29.29 72.91 -26.02
N GLN A 305 -29.65 74.18 -25.82
CA GLN A 305 -31.01 74.71 -25.95
C GLN A 305 -30.93 76.06 -26.64
#